data_AF-A0A665TZQ3-F1
#
_entry.id   AF-A0A665TZQ3-F1
#
_cell.length_a   1.000
_cell.length_b   1.000
_cell.length_c   1.000
_cell.angle_alpha   90.00
_cell.angle_beta   90.00
_cell.angle_gamma   90.00
#
_symmetry.space_group_name_H-M   'P 1'
#
loop_
_entity.id
_entity.type
_entity.pdbx_description
1 polymer ?
#
loop_
_entity_poly.entity_id
_entity_poly.type
_entity_poly.pdbx_seq_one_letter_code
_entity_poly.pdbx_strand_id
1 'polypeptide(L)'
;FKGLAPHMGIYTNQMSTDEDTILMLLAARSNDQRQQIKAAYKKAYGKDLLSALKSELGGLLESLIVALMTPPRSYDASQLHKALKGAGTDDDVLIEILASRTGEQVKDVIKVYKKEFGSKLEKDVCGDTSGHYQKLLVILLQGSREEGVDESKIEKDAQDLYAAGEGKFGTDEEKFITILGNRSAEHLRKVFDAYKKLSGSDIEDSIKGETTGNLEGLLLAVVKCAKSVPEYFAESLYKSMRRAGTDDDTLMRIMVSRSEVDMLDIRACFKKMYGESLHTTIQVPLPQRRSYQPSSRGCDVILFTSALLAFC
;
A
#
# COMPACT_ATOMS: atom_id res chain seq x y z
N PHE A 1 -22.46 0.32 27.00
CA PHE A 1 -22.65 -0.13 25.60
C PHE A 1 -24.01 -0.76 25.29
N LYS A 2 -24.84 -1.15 26.27
CA LYS A 2 -26.23 -1.58 26.02
C LYS A 2 -27.19 -0.38 26.04
N GLY A 3 -27.69 0.08 24.90
CA GLY A 3 -28.77 1.08 24.90
C GLY A 3 -29.09 1.86 23.62
N LEU A 4 -28.45 1.62 22.47
CA LEU A 4 -28.66 2.45 21.27
C LEU A 4 -28.97 1.70 19.96
N ALA A 5 -29.33 0.42 20.01
CA ALA A 5 -29.77 -0.33 18.84
C ALA A 5 -31.26 -0.65 19.00
N PRO A 6 -32.18 0.11 18.37
CA PRO A 6 -32.76 -0.44 17.14
C PRO A 6 -33.43 0.61 16.22
N HIS A 7 -32.78 1.11 15.16
CA HIS A 7 -33.48 1.86 14.10
C HIS A 7 -32.90 1.73 12.68
N MET A 8 -32.24 0.61 12.35
CA MET A 8 -31.78 0.36 10.98
C MET A 8 -32.04 -1.12 10.67
N GLY A 9 -33.13 -1.40 9.95
CA GLY A 9 -33.60 -2.74 9.62
C GLY A 9 -32.67 -3.51 8.69
N ILE A 10 -31.57 -4.03 9.23
CA ILE A 10 -30.70 -5.00 8.57
C ILE A 10 -30.78 -6.29 9.36
N TYR A 11 -31.37 -7.31 8.76
CA TYR A 11 -31.39 -8.67 9.28
C TYR A 11 -30.04 -9.32 9.02
N THR A 12 -29.22 -9.50 10.06
CA THR A 12 -28.12 -10.47 10.05
C THR A 12 -28.07 -11.22 11.39
N ASN A 13 -27.72 -12.50 11.30
CA ASN A 13 -27.81 -13.51 12.35
C ASN A 13 -27.14 -13.09 13.68
N GLN A 14 -27.79 -13.46 14.79
CA GLN A 14 -27.38 -13.25 16.17
C GLN A 14 -26.06 -13.97 16.52
N MET A 15 -24.89 -13.38 16.20
CA MET A 15 -23.63 -13.57 16.95
C MET A 15 -22.67 -12.34 16.98
N SER A 16 -22.88 -11.24 16.23
CA SER A 16 -21.81 -10.21 15.99
C SER A 16 -22.03 -8.77 16.52
N THR A 17 -23.00 -8.48 17.39
CA THR A 17 -23.35 -7.07 17.71
C THR A 17 -22.21 -6.27 18.34
N ASP A 18 -21.37 -6.88 19.18
CA ASP A 18 -20.27 -6.18 19.86
C ASP A 18 -19.04 -6.00 18.94
N GLU A 19 -18.71 -6.99 18.11
CA GLU A 19 -17.63 -6.92 17.11
C GLU A 19 -17.92 -5.87 16.03
N ASP A 20 -19.14 -5.86 15.50
CA ASP A 20 -19.60 -4.85 14.53
C ASP A 20 -19.59 -3.45 15.16
N THR A 21 -20.00 -3.34 16.43
CA THR A 21 -19.95 -2.07 17.16
C THR A 21 -18.51 -1.57 17.34
N ILE A 22 -17.57 -2.46 17.69
CA ILE A 22 -16.14 -2.12 17.81
C ILE A 22 -15.61 -1.63 16.46
N LEU A 23 -15.88 -2.37 15.39
CA LEU A 23 -15.43 -2.02 14.05
C LEU A 23 -15.99 -0.68 13.58
N MET A 24 -17.32 -0.49 13.67
CA MET A 24 -17.96 0.78 13.29
C MET A 24 -17.43 1.96 14.10
N LEU A 25 -17.24 1.79 15.42
CA LEU A 25 -16.73 2.86 16.28
C LEU A 25 -15.31 3.25 15.90
N LEU A 26 -14.44 2.28 15.68
CA LEU A 26 -13.03 2.55 15.36
C LEU A 26 -12.86 3.06 13.93
N ALA A 27 -13.57 2.50 12.97
CA ALA A 27 -13.47 2.91 11.58
C ALA A 27 -14.03 4.33 11.37
N ALA A 28 -15.05 4.76 12.14
CA ALA A 28 -15.59 6.11 12.12
C ALA A 28 -14.74 7.16 12.87
N ARG A 29 -13.50 6.85 13.23
CA ARG A 29 -12.58 7.74 13.94
C ARG A 29 -11.26 7.81 13.21
N SER A 30 -10.67 8.99 13.13
CA SER A 30 -9.30 9.14 12.60
C SER A 30 -8.29 8.42 13.47
N ASN A 31 -7.12 8.10 12.92
CA ASN A 31 -6.08 7.45 13.68
C ASN A 31 -5.70 8.25 14.93
N ASP A 32 -5.61 9.58 14.82
CA ASP A 32 -5.36 10.48 15.95
C ASP A 32 -6.41 10.34 17.05
N GLN A 33 -7.69 10.28 16.68
CA GLN A 33 -8.78 10.02 17.63
C GLN A 33 -8.64 8.61 18.26
N ARG A 34 -8.27 7.59 17.50
CA ARG A 34 -7.99 6.25 18.04
C ARG A 34 -6.83 6.26 19.04
N GLN A 35 -5.80 7.07 18.81
CA GLN A 35 -4.70 7.25 19.78
C GLN A 35 -5.19 7.91 21.07
N GLN A 36 -6.04 8.94 20.96
CA GLN A 36 -6.66 9.58 22.14
C GLN A 36 -7.56 8.60 22.90
N ILE A 37 -8.34 7.78 22.21
CA ILE A 37 -9.18 6.73 22.80
C ILE A 37 -8.31 5.71 23.55
N LYS A 38 -7.20 5.26 22.94
CA LYS A 38 -6.25 4.34 23.59
C LYS A 38 -5.68 4.93 24.88
N ALA A 39 -5.28 6.20 24.86
CA ALA A 39 -4.77 6.89 26.05
C ALA A 39 -5.84 7.06 27.14
N ALA A 40 -7.06 7.46 26.77
CA ALA A 40 -8.18 7.62 27.69
C ALA A 40 -8.59 6.29 28.34
N TYR A 41 -8.63 5.20 27.56
CA TYR A 41 -8.92 3.86 28.06
C TYR A 41 -7.90 3.42 29.09
N LYS A 42 -6.59 3.64 28.83
CA LYS A 42 -5.54 3.31 29.79
C LYS A 42 -5.64 4.12 31.08
N LYS A 43 -5.98 5.41 30.99
CA LYS A 43 -6.21 6.27 32.16
C LYS A 43 -7.41 5.82 32.99
N ALA A 44 -8.51 5.43 32.34
CA ALA A 44 -9.76 5.08 33.01
C ALA A 44 -9.73 3.68 33.63
N TYR A 45 -9.11 2.71 32.95
CA TYR A 45 -9.20 1.29 33.32
C TYR A 45 -7.86 0.64 33.71
N GLY A 46 -6.74 1.37 33.58
CA GLY A 46 -5.40 0.85 33.87
C GLY A 46 -4.91 -0.24 32.91
N LYS A 47 -5.68 -0.55 31.85
CA LYS A 47 -5.40 -1.61 30.87
C LYS A 47 -5.04 -1.02 29.51
N ASP A 48 -4.22 -1.74 28.73
CA ASP A 48 -3.96 -1.37 27.33
C ASP A 48 -5.14 -1.80 26.44
N LEU A 49 -5.73 -0.85 25.71
CA LEU A 49 -6.89 -1.10 24.86
C LEU A 49 -6.56 -2.09 23.74
N LEU A 50 -5.38 -2.00 23.13
CA LEU A 50 -5.03 -2.87 22.01
C LEU A 50 -4.85 -4.31 22.49
N SER A 51 -4.20 -4.52 23.64
CA SER A 51 -4.12 -5.84 24.27
C SER A 51 -5.49 -6.42 24.63
N ALA A 52 -6.40 -5.59 25.14
CA ALA A 52 -7.76 -6.03 25.45
C ALA A 52 -8.54 -6.39 24.17
N LEU A 53 -8.41 -5.63 23.09
CA LEU A 53 -9.06 -5.97 21.81
C LEU A 53 -8.50 -7.28 21.24
N LYS A 54 -7.18 -7.49 21.30
CA LYS A 54 -6.55 -8.73 20.84
C LYS A 54 -6.96 -9.98 21.61
N SER A 55 -7.35 -9.86 22.89
CA SER A 55 -7.82 -11.02 23.65
C SER A 55 -9.25 -11.44 23.32
N GLU A 56 -10.05 -10.51 22.78
CA GLU A 56 -11.46 -10.74 22.44
C GLU A 56 -11.67 -11.03 20.95
N LEU A 57 -10.77 -10.57 20.09
CA LEU A 57 -10.86 -10.70 18.64
C LEU A 57 -9.93 -11.80 18.13
N GLY A 58 -10.24 -12.37 16.95
CA GLY A 58 -9.36 -13.29 16.26
C GLY A 58 -9.32 -13.06 14.74
N GLY A 59 -8.36 -13.71 14.09
CA GLY A 59 -8.26 -13.78 12.63
C GLY A 59 -8.09 -12.42 11.94
N LEU A 60 -8.79 -12.23 10.82
CA LEU A 60 -8.70 -11.01 10.00
C LEU A 60 -9.26 -9.78 10.71
N LEU A 61 -10.30 -9.94 11.54
CA LEU A 61 -10.87 -8.83 12.30
C LEU A 61 -9.87 -8.30 13.33
N GLU A 62 -9.22 -9.18 14.09
CA GLU A 62 -8.15 -8.78 15.00
C GLU A 62 -7.06 -8.02 14.24
N SER A 63 -6.60 -8.57 13.12
CA SER A 63 -5.54 -7.97 12.28
C SER A 63 -5.92 -6.57 11.78
N LEU A 64 -7.17 -6.41 11.31
CA LEU A 64 -7.70 -5.12 10.86
C LEU A 64 -7.79 -4.11 12.00
N ILE A 65 -8.36 -4.49 13.14
CA ILE A 65 -8.45 -3.59 14.30
C ILE A 65 -7.07 -3.17 14.79
N VAL A 66 -6.11 -4.09 14.80
CA VAL A 66 -4.72 -3.78 15.17
C VAL A 66 -4.10 -2.79 14.19
N ALA A 67 -4.28 -3.00 12.89
CA ALA A 67 -3.81 -2.08 11.86
C ALA A 67 -4.44 -0.68 12.03
N LEU A 68 -5.77 -0.61 12.22
CA LEU A 68 -6.49 0.66 12.44
C LEU A 68 -6.02 1.41 13.68
N MET A 69 -5.69 0.69 14.76
CA MET A 69 -5.25 1.28 16.02
C MET A 69 -3.77 1.69 16.03
N THR A 70 -3.00 1.32 15.01
CA THR A 70 -1.57 1.59 14.92
C THR A 70 -1.32 2.91 14.21
N PRO A 71 -0.47 3.83 14.75
CA PRO A 71 -0.10 5.05 14.04
C PRO A 71 0.43 4.78 12.63
N PRO A 72 0.12 5.56 11.59
CA PRO A 72 0.45 5.22 10.20
C PRO A 72 1.93 4.90 9.97
N ARG A 73 2.86 5.71 10.49
CA ARG A 73 4.31 5.46 10.42
C ARG A 73 4.77 4.21 11.18
N SER A 74 4.12 3.87 12.29
CA SER A 74 4.39 2.62 13.02
C SER A 74 3.82 1.42 12.27
N TYR A 75 2.68 1.59 11.57
CA TYR A 75 2.11 0.54 10.75
C TYR A 75 3.05 0.22 9.58
N ASP A 76 3.50 1.23 8.82
CA ASP A 76 4.49 1.04 7.75
C ASP A 76 5.78 0.39 8.26
N ALA A 77 6.33 0.86 9.39
CA ALA A 77 7.51 0.25 10.00
C ALA A 77 7.29 -1.23 10.36
N SER A 78 6.11 -1.57 10.90
CA SER A 78 5.75 -2.95 11.23
C SER A 78 5.58 -3.84 10.00
N GLN A 79 5.03 -3.31 8.89
CA GLN A 79 4.88 -4.03 7.63
C GLN A 79 6.25 -4.32 7.02
N LEU A 80 7.15 -3.33 6.98
CA LEU A 80 8.52 -3.51 6.51
C LEU A 80 9.29 -4.51 7.37
N HIS A 81 9.13 -4.44 8.70
CA HIS A 81 9.77 -5.40 9.60
C HIS A 81 9.22 -6.82 9.40
N LYS A 82 7.90 -6.98 9.20
CA LYS A 82 7.29 -8.29 8.88
C LYS A 82 7.84 -8.81 7.55
N ALA A 83 7.99 -7.96 6.55
CA ALA A 83 8.49 -8.31 5.22
C ALA A 83 9.95 -8.77 5.20
N LEU A 84 10.78 -8.25 6.11
CA LEU A 84 12.22 -8.55 6.24
C LEU A 84 12.52 -9.60 7.32
N LYS A 85 11.50 -10.13 8.01
CA LYS A 85 11.70 -11.05 9.13
C LYS A 85 11.38 -12.48 8.73
N GLY A 86 12.38 -13.35 8.82
CA GLY A 86 12.21 -14.79 8.72
C GLY A 86 13.03 -15.38 7.58
N ALA A 87 12.60 -16.53 7.07
CA ALA A 87 13.19 -17.11 5.87
C ALA A 87 12.43 -16.58 4.64
N GLY A 88 13.13 -15.81 3.81
CA GLY A 88 12.55 -15.14 2.64
C GLY A 88 12.12 -13.71 2.92
N THR A 89 11.77 -13.00 1.85
CA THR A 89 11.45 -11.57 1.85
C THR A 89 10.11 -11.35 1.17
N ASP A 90 9.25 -10.52 1.76
CA ASP A 90 8.03 -10.05 1.08
C ASP A 90 8.34 -8.78 0.27
N ASP A 91 8.85 -9.00 -0.94
CA ASP A 91 9.27 -7.94 -1.85
C ASP A 91 8.12 -7.02 -2.29
N ASP A 92 6.90 -7.54 -2.39
CA ASP A 92 5.72 -6.76 -2.77
C ASP A 92 5.44 -5.66 -1.72
N VAL A 93 5.61 -5.96 -0.43
CA VAL A 93 5.50 -4.97 0.66
C VAL A 93 6.60 -3.92 0.57
N LEU A 94 7.86 -4.32 0.33
CA LEU A 94 8.98 -3.39 0.19
C LEU A 94 8.75 -2.43 -0.97
N ILE A 95 8.35 -2.98 -2.12
CA ILE A 95 8.07 -2.23 -3.35
C ILE A 95 6.92 -1.25 -3.14
N GLU A 96 5.78 -1.71 -2.60
CA GLU A 96 4.61 -0.88 -2.37
C GLU A 96 4.93 0.30 -1.45
N ILE A 97 5.61 0.04 -0.33
CA ILE A 97 5.90 1.08 0.67
C ILE A 97 6.93 2.06 0.13
N LEU A 98 8.06 1.60 -0.38
CA LEU A 98 9.15 2.51 -0.74
C LEU A 98 8.91 3.26 -2.06
N ALA A 99 8.08 2.74 -2.97
CA ALA A 99 7.73 3.46 -4.20
C ALA A 99 6.66 4.54 -3.99
N SER A 100 5.77 4.38 -3.00
CA SER A 100 4.57 5.24 -2.85
C SER A 100 4.66 6.28 -1.73
N ARG A 101 5.53 6.09 -0.73
CA ARG A 101 5.69 7.02 0.39
C ARG A 101 6.53 8.22 -0.02
N THR A 102 6.16 9.39 0.50
CA THR A 102 6.95 10.62 0.34
C THR A 102 8.28 10.54 1.09
N GLY A 103 9.24 11.39 0.73
CA GLY A 103 10.54 11.44 1.42
C GLY A 103 10.43 11.72 2.92
N GLU A 104 9.46 12.54 3.33
CA GLU A 104 9.18 12.79 4.75
C GLU A 104 8.61 11.55 5.46
N GLN A 105 7.63 10.88 4.85
CA GLN A 105 7.06 9.63 5.38
C GLN A 105 8.15 8.55 5.54
N VAL A 106 9.01 8.37 4.53
CA VAL A 106 10.13 7.41 4.59
C VAL A 106 11.07 7.73 5.75
N LYS A 107 11.46 9.00 5.92
CA LYS A 107 12.34 9.42 7.04
C LYS A 107 11.70 9.16 8.40
N ASP A 108 10.39 9.36 8.53
CA ASP A 108 9.67 9.08 9.77
C ASP A 108 9.52 7.58 10.05
N VAL A 109 9.26 6.77 9.02
CA VAL A 109 9.25 5.31 9.12
C VAL A 109 10.61 4.79 9.57
N ILE A 110 11.72 5.29 9.01
CA ILE A 110 13.08 4.88 9.43
C ILE A 110 13.33 5.18 10.92
N LYS A 111 12.92 6.36 11.41
CA LYS A 111 13.06 6.72 12.83
C LYS A 111 12.25 5.78 13.71
N VAL A 112 11.01 5.48 13.32
CA VAL A 112 10.11 4.59 14.08
C VAL A 112 10.61 3.16 14.06
N TYR A 113 11.03 2.65 12.90
CA TYR A 113 11.60 1.33 12.74
C TYR A 113 12.79 1.10 13.68
N LYS A 114 13.73 2.06 13.72
CA LYS A 114 14.87 2.01 14.64
C LYS A 114 14.45 2.00 16.10
N LYS A 115 13.44 2.80 16.45
CA LYS A 115 12.93 2.89 17.82
C LYS A 115 12.21 1.61 18.26
N GLU A 116 11.40 1.02 17.39
CA GLU A 116 10.52 -0.11 17.73
C GLU A 116 11.24 -1.45 17.63
N PHE A 117 12.16 -1.63 16.66
CA PHE A 117 12.81 -2.91 16.38
C PHE A 117 14.31 -2.95 16.71
N GLY A 118 14.90 -1.81 17.07
CA GLY A 118 16.31 -1.74 17.47
C GLY A 118 17.33 -1.95 16.34
N SER A 119 16.89 -2.14 15.09
CA SER A 119 17.75 -2.25 13.90
C SER A 119 17.60 -1.05 12.97
N LYS A 120 18.56 -0.88 12.04
CA LYS A 120 18.47 0.12 10.98
C LYS A 120 17.77 -0.50 9.78
N LEU A 121 16.66 0.08 9.33
CA LEU A 121 15.89 -0.42 8.17
C LEU A 121 16.77 -0.63 6.93
N GLU A 122 17.66 0.31 6.61
CA GLU A 122 18.60 0.16 5.49
C GLU A 122 19.54 -1.04 5.64
N LYS A 123 19.98 -1.34 6.87
CA LYS A 123 20.83 -2.51 7.14
C LYS A 123 20.05 -3.80 6.91
N ASP A 124 18.81 -3.87 7.38
CA ASP A 124 17.97 -5.05 7.22
C ASP A 124 17.62 -5.27 5.74
N VAL A 125 17.27 -4.22 5.00
CA VAL A 125 17.07 -4.27 3.54
C VAL A 125 18.33 -4.75 2.82
N CYS A 126 19.51 -4.25 3.18
CA CYS A 126 20.77 -4.71 2.59
C CYS A 126 21.13 -6.16 2.95
N GLY A 127 20.56 -6.70 4.03
CA GLY A 127 20.78 -8.09 4.44
C GLY A 127 19.93 -9.09 3.65
N ASP A 128 18.73 -8.68 3.23
CA ASP A 128 17.71 -9.54 2.63
C ASP A 128 17.53 -9.35 1.13
N THR A 129 18.14 -8.30 0.55
CA THR A 129 18.05 -8.00 -0.88
C THR A 129 19.44 -7.88 -1.50
N SER A 130 19.54 -7.95 -2.83
CA SER A 130 20.82 -7.85 -3.54
C SER A 130 20.71 -7.12 -4.89
N GLY A 131 21.87 -6.77 -5.45
CA GLY A 131 22.01 -6.26 -6.81
C GLY A 131 21.31 -4.91 -7.05
N HIS A 132 20.85 -4.72 -8.28
CA HIS A 132 20.18 -3.49 -8.72
C HIS A 132 18.86 -3.20 -7.98
N TYR A 133 18.14 -4.26 -7.59
CA TYR A 133 16.94 -4.14 -6.77
C TYR A 133 17.26 -3.53 -5.39
N GLN A 134 18.23 -4.10 -4.66
CA GLN A 134 18.71 -3.52 -3.38
C GLN A 134 19.13 -2.07 -3.56
N LYS A 135 19.88 -1.77 -4.62
CA LYS A 135 20.39 -0.42 -4.88
C LYS A 135 19.27 0.61 -5.01
N LEU A 136 18.22 0.29 -5.76
CA LEU A 136 17.08 1.18 -5.89
C LEU A 136 16.31 1.32 -4.56
N LEU A 137 16.09 0.23 -3.80
CA LEU A 137 15.47 0.32 -2.47
C LEU A 137 16.26 1.26 -1.54
N VAL A 138 17.60 1.16 -1.53
CA VAL A 138 18.46 2.02 -0.71
C VAL A 138 18.38 3.49 -1.14
N ILE A 139 18.27 3.78 -2.43
CA ILE A 139 18.04 5.14 -2.93
C ILE A 139 16.70 5.69 -2.45
N LEU A 140 15.62 4.90 -2.54
CA LEU A 140 14.29 5.30 -2.05
C LEU A 140 14.30 5.55 -0.54
N LEU A 141 15.02 4.74 0.23
CA LEU A 141 15.19 4.89 1.67
C LEU A 141 15.89 6.18 2.09
N GLN A 142 16.67 6.82 1.22
CA GLN A 142 17.27 8.12 1.54
C GLN A 142 16.19 9.21 1.74
N GLY A 143 15.00 9.03 1.15
CA GLY A 143 13.89 9.97 1.27
C GLY A 143 14.28 11.38 0.80
N SER A 144 15.17 11.46 -0.18
CA SER A 144 15.83 12.69 -0.66
C SER A 144 15.69 12.88 -2.17
N ARG A 145 14.56 12.44 -2.74
CA ARG A 145 14.20 12.78 -4.12
C ARG A 145 14.19 14.29 -4.31
N GLU A 146 14.59 14.72 -5.49
CA GLU A 146 14.55 16.12 -5.91
C GLU A 146 13.11 16.66 -5.85
N GLU A 147 12.98 17.97 -5.74
CA GLU A 147 11.70 18.69 -5.74
C GLU A 147 11.56 19.56 -6.99
N GLY A 148 10.33 19.75 -7.45
CA GLY A 148 10.02 20.58 -8.61
C GLY A 148 10.54 20.00 -9.93
N VAL A 149 10.52 20.83 -10.98
CA VAL A 149 10.87 20.43 -12.34
C VAL A 149 12.13 21.16 -12.80
N ASP A 150 13.16 20.41 -13.17
CA ASP A 150 14.32 20.93 -13.90
C ASP A 150 14.09 20.82 -15.41
N GLU A 151 13.58 21.89 -16.04
CA GLU A 151 13.27 21.90 -17.48
C GLU A 151 14.49 21.54 -18.36
N SER A 152 15.70 21.90 -17.92
CA SER A 152 16.93 21.70 -18.69
C SER A 152 17.33 20.23 -18.81
N LYS A 153 16.82 19.37 -17.93
CA LYS A 153 17.16 17.94 -17.89
C LYS A 153 16.12 17.05 -18.57
N ILE A 154 14.93 17.55 -18.90
CA ILE A 154 13.83 16.69 -19.37
C ILE A 154 14.23 15.92 -20.63
N GLU A 155 14.69 16.63 -21.66
CA GLU A 155 15.09 16.01 -22.93
C GLU A 155 16.28 15.07 -22.74
N LYS A 156 17.23 15.47 -21.90
CA LYS A 156 18.42 14.67 -21.61
C LYS A 156 18.07 13.39 -20.86
N ASP A 157 17.27 13.46 -19.82
CA ASP A 157 16.88 12.29 -19.03
C ASP A 157 16.02 11.33 -19.90
N ALA A 158 15.17 11.86 -20.78
CA ALA A 158 14.42 11.04 -21.74
C ALA A 158 15.34 10.34 -22.75
N GLN A 159 16.33 11.05 -23.29
CA GLN A 159 17.34 10.47 -24.18
C GLN A 159 18.22 9.44 -23.46
N ASP A 160 18.66 9.73 -22.24
CA ASP A 160 19.44 8.81 -21.42
C ASP A 160 18.66 7.53 -21.11
N LEU A 161 17.36 7.62 -20.78
CA LEU A 161 16.50 6.45 -20.59
C LEU A 161 16.30 5.66 -21.89
N TYR A 162 16.14 6.34 -23.03
CA TYR A 162 15.97 5.67 -24.32
C TYR A 162 17.24 4.92 -24.72
N ALA A 163 18.39 5.59 -24.63
CA ALA A 163 19.70 5.00 -24.88
C ALA A 163 20.05 3.89 -23.87
N ALA A 164 19.51 3.95 -22.65
CA ALA A 164 19.69 2.95 -21.60
C ALA A 164 18.88 1.67 -21.84
N GLY A 165 17.72 1.74 -22.51
CA GLY A 165 16.88 0.60 -22.85
C GLY A 165 16.91 0.31 -24.34
N GLU A 166 15.88 0.78 -25.06
CA GLU A 166 15.66 0.49 -26.49
C GLU A 166 16.80 0.88 -27.45
N GLY A 167 17.73 1.75 -27.02
CA GLY A 167 18.91 2.12 -27.79
C GLY A 167 20.05 1.09 -27.80
N LYS A 168 19.93 -0.03 -27.08
CA LYS A 168 20.95 -1.09 -27.02
C LYS A 168 20.35 -2.48 -26.76
N PHE A 169 21.17 -3.52 -26.90
CA PHE A 169 20.79 -4.88 -26.54
C PHE A 169 21.04 -5.10 -25.04
N GLY A 170 19.96 -5.27 -24.27
CA GLY A 170 19.98 -5.30 -22.80
C GLY A 170 19.97 -3.90 -22.19
N THR A 171 19.62 -3.79 -20.90
CA THR A 171 19.39 -2.49 -20.26
C THR A 171 20.52 -2.01 -19.37
N ASP A 172 20.69 -0.69 -19.30
CA ASP A 172 21.50 0.00 -18.30
C ASP A 172 20.67 0.23 -17.03
N GLU A 173 20.56 -0.79 -16.19
CA GLU A 173 19.74 -0.68 -14.97
C GLU A 173 20.19 0.50 -14.11
N GLU A 174 21.49 0.81 -14.12
CA GLU A 174 22.07 1.93 -13.38
C GLU A 174 21.50 3.30 -13.78
N LYS A 175 21.25 3.52 -15.08
CA LYS A 175 20.64 4.76 -15.58
C LYS A 175 19.19 4.88 -15.17
N PHE A 176 18.42 3.80 -15.32
CA PHE A 176 17.04 3.75 -14.85
C PHE A 176 16.95 4.03 -13.35
N ILE A 177 17.79 3.36 -12.55
CA ILE A 177 17.85 3.52 -11.09
C ILE A 177 18.19 4.95 -10.70
N THR A 178 19.19 5.55 -11.36
CA THR A 178 19.63 6.92 -11.03
C THR A 178 18.54 7.94 -11.33
N ILE A 179 17.94 7.91 -12.52
CA ILE A 179 16.92 8.88 -12.93
C ILE A 179 15.62 8.65 -12.15
N LEU A 180 15.09 7.42 -12.19
CA LEU A 180 13.81 7.09 -11.57
C LEU A 180 13.88 7.12 -10.05
N GLY A 181 15.04 6.89 -9.43
CA GLY A 181 15.24 6.93 -7.99
C GLY A 181 15.39 8.33 -7.40
N ASN A 182 15.90 9.30 -8.16
CA ASN A 182 16.27 10.63 -7.64
C ASN A 182 15.38 11.77 -8.13
N ARG A 183 14.85 11.74 -9.34
CA ARG A 183 14.03 12.84 -9.85
C ARG A 183 12.69 12.94 -9.12
N SER A 184 12.15 14.16 -9.08
CA SER A 184 10.81 14.43 -8.54
C SER A 184 9.74 13.73 -9.40
N ALA A 185 8.59 13.42 -8.81
CA ALA A 185 7.46 12.87 -9.57
C ALA A 185 6.97 13.83 -10.67
N GLU A 186 7.02 15.14 -10.44
CA GLU A 186 6.62 16.15 -11.41
C GLU A 186 7.56 16.20 -12.62
N HIS A 187 8.87 16.12 -12.37
CA HIS A 187 9.87 16.06 -13.41
C HIS A 187 9.75 14.75 -14.21
N LEU A 188 9.62 13.61 -13.51
CA LEU A 188 9.47 12.31 -14.15
C LEU A 188 8.25 12.24 -15.08
N ARG A 189 7.12 12.85 -14.71
CA ARG A 189 5.95 12.93 -15.61
C ARG A 189 6.29 13.60 -16.94
N LYS A 190 7.03 14.72 -16.92
CA LYS A 190 7.47 15.39 -18.15
C LYS A 190 8.51 14.57 -18.92
N VAL A 191 9.41 13.89 -18.22
CA VAL A 191 10.38 12.97 -18.83
C VAL A 191 9.66 11.82 -19.54
N PHE A 192 8.61 11.25 -18.96
CA PHE A 192 7.83 10.18 -19.58
C PHE A 192 7.11 10.65 -20.84
N ASP A 193 6.57 11.87 -20.85
CA ASP A 193 5.97 12.45 -22.05
C ASP A 193 7.01 12.69 -23.16
N ALA A 194 8.21 13.16 -22.79
CA ALA A 194 9.32 13.34 -23.73
C ALA A 194 9.84 11.99 -24.25
N TYR A 195 9.97 10.99 -23.37
CA TYR A 195 10.37 9.63 -23.70
C TYR A 195 9.43 9.02 -24.75
N LYS A 196 8.12 9.09 -24.51
CA LYS A 196 7.10 8.57 -25.43
C LYS A 196 7.17 9.20 -26.82
N LYS A 197 7.48 10.50 -26.90
CA LYS A 197 7.69 11.20 -28.19
C LYS A 197 8.94 10.72 -28.91
N LEU A 198 9.97 10.32 -28.18
CA LEU A 198 11.25 9.86 -28.72
C LEU A 198 11.21 8.39 -29.16
N SER A 199 10.70 7.49 -28.31
CA SER A 199 10.69 6.04 -28.53
C SER A 199 9.47 5.55 -29.29
N GLY A 200 8.33 6.24 -29.16
CA GLY A 200 7.02 5.76 -29.60
C GLY A 200 6.33 4.80 -28.61
N SER A 201 7.00 4.44 -27.51
CA SER A 201 6.51 3.50 -26.48
C SER A 201 6.39 4.18 -25.12
N ASP A 202 5.49 3.69 -24.27
CA ASP A 202 5.46 4.09 -22.87
C ASP A 202 6.66 3.49 -22.13
N ILE A 203 7.25 4.23 -21.18
CA ILE A 203 8.43 3.79 -20.42
C ILE A 203 8.22 2.46 -19.69
N GLU A 204 6.99 2.18 -19.26
CA GLU A 204 6.62 0.90 -18.64
C GLU A 204 6.82 -0.30 -19.57
N ASP A 205 6.58 -0.14 -20.87
CA ASP A 205 6.72 -1.22 -21.84
C ASP A 205 8.19 -1.52 -22.09
N SER A 206 9.02 -0.49 -22.15
CA SER A 206 10.48 -0.63 -22.23
C SER A 206 11.03 -1.31 -20.96
N ILE A 207 10.55 -0.95 -19.76
CA ILE A 207 10.96 -1.61 -18.51
C ILE A 207 10.62 -3.11 -18.51
N LYS A 208 9.41 -3.49 -18.95
CA LYS A 208 8.97 -4.90 -19.00
C LYS A 208 9.70 -5.72 -20.06
N GLY A 209 10.13 -5.10 -21.16
CA GLY A 209 10.89 -5.77 -22.21
C GLY A 209 12.33 -6.09 -21.78
N GLU A 210 12.85 -5.33 -20.82
CA GLU A 210 14.28 -5.23 -20.58
C GLU A 210 14.74 -5.70 -19.19
N THR A 211 13.88 -5.63 -18.19
CA THR A 211 14.17 -6.03 -16.82
C THR A 211 13.22 -7.15 -16.40
N THR A 212 13.57 -7.89 -15.35
CA THR A 212 12.71 -8.97 -14.82
C THR A 212 12.74 -9.00 -13.29
N GLY A 213 11.78 -9.72 -12.69
CA GLY A 213 11.73 -9.98 -11.25
C GLY A 213 11.49 -8.72 -10.41
N ASN A 214 12.09 -8.68 -9.22
CA ASN A 214 11.82 -7.62 -8.23
C ASN A 214 12.28 -6.24 -8.69
N LEU A 215 13.34 -6.17 -9.52
CA LEU A 215 13.77 -4.89 -10.09
C LEU A 215 12.72 -4.33 -11.05
N GLU A 216 12.18 -5.15 -11.96
CA GLU A 216 11.09 -4.76 -12.86
C GLU A 216 9.89 -4.27 -12.04
N GLY A 217 9.48 -5.05 -11.03
CA GLY A 217 8.38 -4.70 -10.14
C GLY A 217 8.58 -3.34 -9.45
N LEU A 218 9.78 -3.08 -8.93
CA LEU A 218 10.11 -1.83 -8.26
C LEU A 218 10.15 -0.63 -9.22
N LEU A 219 10.78 -0.79 -10.39
CA LEU A 219 10.84 0.27 -11.41
C LEU A 219 9.43 0.64 -11.90
N LEU A 220 8.59 -0.36 -12.18
CA LEU A 220 7.19 -0.13 -12.57
C LEU A 220 6.39 0.54 -11.46
N ALA A 221 6.59 0.15 -10.20
CA ALA A 221 5.91 0.80 -9.07
C ALA A 221 6.32 2.27 -8.93
N VAL A 222 7.61 2.59 -9.09
CA VAL A 222 8.12 3.96 -9.07
C VAL A 222 7.52 4.79 -10.21
N VAL A 223 7.51 4.26 -11.44
CA VAL A 223 6.90 4.95 -12.59
C VAL A 223 5.41 5.21 -12.35
N LYS A 224 4.66 4.20 -11.90
CA LYS A 224 3.23 4.33 -11.63
C LYS A 224 2.95 5.33 -10.51
N CYS A 225 3.70 5.29 -9.41
CA CYS A 225 3.56 6.26 -8.33
C CYS A 225 3.93 7.68 -8.77
N ALA A 226 4.93 7.85 -9.64
CA ALA A 226 5.28 9.14 -10.22
C ALA A 226 4.16 9.70 -11.12
N LYS A 227 3.46 8.83 -11.87
CA LYS A 227 2.29 9.21 -12.68
C LYS A 227 1.07 9.53 -11.81
N SER A 228 0.69 8.61 -10.92
CA SER A 228 -0.44 8.71 -10.01
C SER A 228 -0.39 7.63 -8.93
N VAL A 229 -0.14 8.04 -7.69
CA VAL A 229 -0.23 7.15 -6.51
C VAL A 229 -1.65 6.55 -6.35
N PRO A 230 -2.75 7.29 -6.54
CA PRO A 230 -4.09 6.71 -6.50
C PRO A 230 -4.34 5.63 -7.56
N GLU A 231 -3.86 5.80 -8.79
CA GLU A 231 -4.00 4.78 -9.84
C GLU A 231 -3.16 3.53 -9.54
N TYR A 232 -1.95 3.71 -9.00
CA TYR A 232 -1.12 2.59 -8.52
C TYR A 232 -1.87 1.74 -7.48
N PHE A 233 -2.46 2.37 -6.45
CA PHE A 233 -3.20 1.63 -5.42
C PHE A 233 -4.52 1.06 -5.92
N ALA A 234 -5.21 1.74 -6.84
CA ALA A 234 -6.39 1.16 -7.50
C ALA A 234 -6.04 -0.14 -8.24
N GLU A 235 -4.91 -0.16 -8.96
CA GLU A 235 -4.42 -1.37 -9.62
C GLU A 235 -4.02 -2.47 -8.63
N SER A 236 -3.32 -2.12 -7.56
CA SER A 236 -2.90 -3.07 -6.52
C SER A 236 -4.12 -3.70 -5.82
N LEU A 237 -5.14 -2.92 -5.48
CA LEU A 237 -6.40 -3.42 -4.93
C LEU A 237 -7.13 -4.35 -5.90
N TYR A 238 -7.15 -4.00 -7.18
CA TYR A 238 -7.80 -4.85 -8.18
C TYR A 238 -7.07 -6.20 -8.32
N LYS A 239 -5.74 -6.19 -8.28
CA LYS A 239 -4.92 -7.42 -8.34
C LYS A 239 -5.10 -8.27 -7.09
N SER A 240 -5.20 -7.69 -5.90
CA SER A 240 -5.37 -8.45 -4.65
C SER A 240 -6.71 -9.20 -4.61
N MET A 241 -7.73 -8.71 -5.30
CA MET A 241 -9.08 -9.32 -5.32
C MET A 241 -9.33 -10.30 -6.49
N ARG A 242 -8.42 -10.40 -7.47
CA ARG A 242 -8.64 -11.19 -8.70
C ARG A 242 -8.05 -12.60 -8.72
N ARG A 243 -7.19 -12.93 -7.75
CA ARG A 243 -6.55 -14.26 -7.70
C ARG A 243 -7.58 -15.31 -7.25
N ALA A 244 -7.22 -16.60 -7.30
CA ALA A 244 -8.06 -17.65 -6.72
C ALA A 244 -8.05 -17.52 -5.20
N GLY A 245 -8.88 -16.61 -4.68
CA GLY A 245 -8.80 -16.10 -3.31
C GLY A 245 -8.43 -14.61 -3.28
N THR A 246 -8.57 -14.00 -2.11
CA THR A 246 -8.17 -12.61 -1.88
C THR A 246 -6.80 -12.59 -1.22
N ASP A 247 -5.92 -11.71 -1.68
CA ASP A 247 -4.74 -11.33 -0.90
C ASP A 247 -5.18 -10.33 0.18
N ASP A 248 -5.67 -10.88 1.29
CA ASP A 248 -6.22 -10.12 2.41
C ASP A 248 -5.18 -9.22 3.09
N ASP A 249 -3.90 -9.62 3.08
CA ASP A 249 -2.81 -8.83 3.65
C ASP A 249 -2.58 -7.55 2.83
N THR A 250 -2.50 -7.66 1.49
CA THR A 250 -2.40 -6.49 0.61
C THR A 250 -3.66 -5.64 0.65
N LEU A 251 -4.84 -6.26 0.59
CA LEU A 251 -6.12 -5.54 0.70
C LEU A 251 -6.18 -4.73 2.00
N MET A 252 -5.91 -5.35 3.15
CA MET A 252 -5.91 -4.69 4.45
C MET A 252 -4.88 -3.57 4.54
N ARG A 253 -3.64 -3.83 4.12
CA ARG A 253 -2.56 -2.85 4.17
C ARG A 253 -2.90 -1.59 3.37
N ILE A 254 -3.41 -1.74 2.15
CA ILE A 254 -3.80 -0.61 1.31
C ILE A 254 -5.01 0.11 1.93
N MET A 255 -6.06 -0.63 2.29
CA MET A 255 -7.28 -0.04 2.86
C MET A 255 -7.01 0.77 4.12
N VAL A 256 -6.14 0.29 5.00
CA VAL A 256 -5.76 1.00 6.23
C VAL A 256 -4.81 2.16 5.93
N SER A 257 -3.71 1.91 5.22
CA SER A 257 -2.65 2.92 5.03
C SER A 257 -3.11 4.12 4.18
N ARG A 258 -4.09 3.93 3.30
CA ARG A 258 -4.58 4.97 2.39
C ARG A 258 -5.89 5.62 2.84
N SER A 259 -6.52 5.09 3.89
CA SER A 259 -7.84 5.54 4.39
C SER A 259 -7.94 7.04 4.65
N GLU A 260 -6.92 7.63 5.26
CA GLU A 260 -6.85 9.05 5.64
C GLU A 260 -5.92 9.86 4.73
N VAL A 261 -5.60 9.34 3.53
CA VAL A 261 -4.66 9.98 2.58
C VAL A 261 -5.35 10.31 1.26
N ASP A 262 -5.74 9.29 0.49
CA ASP A 262 -6.22 9.43 -0.89
C ASP A 262 -7.24 8.36 -1.28
N MET A 263 -7.90 7.73 -0.31
CA MET A 263 -8.90 6.67 -0.56
C MET A 263 -10.04 7.11 -1.49
N LEU A 264 -10.47 8.37 -1.43
CA LEU A 264 -11.49 8.90 -2.34
C LEU A 264 -11.00 8.95 -3.79
N ASP A 265 -9.75 9.36 -4.02
CA ASP A 265 -9.13 9.38 -5.34
C ASP A 265 -8.91 7.96 -5.85
N ILE A 266 -8.44 7.05 -4.99
CA ILE A 266 -8.28 5.62 -5.30
C ILE A 266 -9.62 5.04 -5.78
N ARG A 267 -10.73 5.32 -5.09
CA ARG A 267 -12.08 4.86 -5.49
C ARG A 267 -12.49 5.40 -6.86
N ALA A 268 -12.21 6.68 -7.14
CA ALA A 268 -12.51 7.29 -8.42
C ALA A 268 -11.68 6.67 -9.55
N CYS A 269 -10.37 6.50 -9.35
CA CYS A 269 -9.46 5.82 -10.27
C CYS A 269 -9.87 4.37 -10.51
N PHE A 270 -10.17 3.61 -9.46
CA PHE A 270 -10.63 2.23 -9.55
C PHE A 270 -11.87 2.10 -10.42
N LYS A 271 -12.91 2.92 -10.17
CA LYS A 271 -14.13 2.91 -10.97
C LYS A 271 -13.87 3.27 -12.44
N LYS A 272 -13.00 4.26 -12.69
CA LYS A 272 -12.60 4.65 -14.04
C LYS A 272 -11.87 3.52 -14.78
N MET A 273 -10.98 2.81 -14.09
CA MET A 273 -10.12 1.77 -14.68
C MET A 273 -10.87 0.45 -14.92
N TYR A 274 -11.79 0.09 -14.02
CA TYR A 274 -12.39 -1.26 -14.00
C TYR A 274 -13.90 -1.30 -14.22
N GLY A 275 -14.56 -0.14 -14.31
CA GLY A 275 -16.00 -0.05 -14.57
C GLY A 275 -16.91 -0.38 -13.38
N GLU A 276 -16.37 -0.97 -12.32
CA GLU A 276 -17.08 -1.29 -11.07
C GLU A 276 -16.54 -0.47 -9.89
N SER A 277 -17.37 -0.23 -8.88
CA SER A 277 -16.91 0.48 -7.68
C SER A 277 -16.08 -0.43 -6.78
N LEU A 278 -15.01 0.10 -6.18
CA LEU A 278 -14.19 -0.62 -5.20
C LEU A 278 -15.05 -1.26 -4.08
N HIS A 279 -16.07 -0.53 -3.62
CA HIS A 279 -17.00 -1.03 -2.60
C HIS A 279 -17.75 -2.28 -3.07
N THR A 280 -18.30 -2.27 -4.29
CA THR A 280 -19.01 -3.44 -4.85
C THR A 280 -18.07 -4.62 -5.04
N THR A 281 -16.84 -4.37 -5.54
CA THR A 281 -15.86 -5.44 -5.76
C THR A 281 -15.41 -6.10 -4.45
N ILE A 282 -15.34 -5.33 -3.34
CA ILE A 282 -15.03 -5.89 -2.02
C ILE A 282 -16.25 -6.60 -1.41
N GLN A 283 -17.48 -6.15 -1.70
CA GLN A 283 -18.73 -6.81 -1.26
C GLN A 283 -19.04 -8.12 -1.97
N VAL A 284 -18.57 -8.29 -3.20
CA VAL A 284 -18.85 -9.47 -4.00
C VAL A 284 -17.53 -9.94 -4.62
N PRO A 285 -16.88 -10.99 -4.07
CA PRO A 285 -15.76 -11.62 -4.74
C PRO A 285 -16.18 -11.97 -6.18
N LEU A 286 -15.40 -11.54 -7.17
CA LEU A 286 -15.75 -11.65 -8.59
C LEU A 286 -16.19 -13.09 -8.95
N PRO A 287 -17.30 -13.27 -9.70
CA PRO A 287 -17.81 -14.60 -10.00
C PRO A 287 -16.80 -15.43 -10.79
N GLN A 288 -16.48 -16.62 -10.24
CA GLN A 288 -15.57 -17.59 -10.85
C GLN A 288 -16.13 -18.09 -12.19
N ARG A 289 -15.28 -18.22 -13.22
CA ARG A 289 -15.57 -19.13 -14.34
C ARG A 289 -15.37 -20.57 -13.84
N ARG A 290 -16.48 -21.18 -13.40
CA ARG A 290 -16.77 -22.60 -13.06
C ARG A 290 -16.71 -23.03 -11.58
N SER A 291 -17.92 -23.28 -11.07
CA SER A 291 -18.38 -24.29 -10.10
C SER A 291 -17.47 -24.66 -8.93
N TYR A 292 -17.71 -24.02 -7.77
CA TYR A 292 -17.43 -24.61 -6.46
C TYR A 292 -18.40 -24.08 -5.39
N GLN A 293 -18.87 -24.96 -4.51
CA GLN A 293 -19.90 -24.71 -3.48
C GLN A 293 -19.39 -23.85 -2.30
N PRO A 294 -20.27 -23.16 -1.56
CA PRO A 294 -19.90 -22.27 -0.48
C PRO A 294 -19.77 -23.03 0.85
N SER A 295 -18.60 -22.94 1.47
CA SER A 295 -18.45 -23.12 2.92
C SER A 295 -17.68 -21.93 3.50
N SER A 296 -18.20 -21.40 4.62
CA SER A 296 -17.60 -20.41 5.55
C SER A 296 -17.16 -19.00 5.08
N ARG A 297 -17.27 -18.63 3.80
CA ARG A 297 -16.80 -17.31 3.28
C ARG A 297 -17.66 -16.06 3.62
N GLY A 298 -18.59 -16.17 4.56
CA GLY A 298 -19.56 -15.10 4.85
C GLY A 298 -19.02 -13.95 5.71
N CYS A 299 -18.04 -14.21 6.59
CA CYS A 299 -17.54 -13.18 7.52
C CYS A 299 -16.47 -12.27 6.90
N ASP A 300 -15.62 -12.78 6.01
CA ASP A 300 -14.46 -12.05 5.48
C ASP A 300 -14.85 -10.84 4.60
N VAL A 301 -15.95 -10.99 3.87
CA VAL A 301 -16.53 -9.95 3.00
C VAL A 301 -17.17 -8.82 3.82
N ILE A 302 -17.69 -9.09 5.02
CA ILE A 302 -18.38 -8.09 5.85
C ILE A 302 -17.37 -7.15 6.57
N LEU A 303 -16.18 -7.67 6.90
CA LEU A 303 -15.15 -6.93 7.63
C LEU A 303 -14.57 -5.75 6.83
N PHE A 304 -14.20 -5.99 5.57
CA PHE A 304 -13.64 -4.94 4.71
C PHE A 304 -14.70 -3.95 4.22
N THR A 305 -15.94 -4.40 4.04
CA THR A 305 -17.04 -3.56 3.55
C THR A 305 -17.54 -2.58 4.61
N SER A 306 -17.58 -3.00 5.87
CA SER A 306 -17.88 -2.13 7.00
C SER A 306 -16.79 -1.09 7.24
N ALA A 307 -15.51 -1.46 7.03
CA ALA A 307 -14.41 -0.51 7.05
C ALA A 307 -14.50 0.51 5.90
N LEU A 308 -14.79 0.07 4.66
CA LEU A 308 -15.01 0.96 3.50
C LEU A 308 -16.13 1.97 3.70
N LEU A 309 -17.24 1.56 4.31
CA LEU A 309 -18.38 2.43 4.58
C LEU A 309 -18.06 3.50 5.62
N ALA A 310 -17.14 3.21 6.55
CA ALA A 310 -16.71 4.13 7.60
C ALA A 310 -15.57 5.08 7.17
N PHE A 311 -14.88 4.79 6.07
CA PHE A 311 -13.89 5.67 5.43
C PHE A 311 -14.48 6.58 4.34
N CYS A 312 -15.81 6.64 4.25
CA CYS A 312 -16.59 7.61 3.48
C CYS A 312 -17.15 8.69 4.40
#